data_AF-A0A9Q1I4M1-F1
#
_entry.id   AF-A0A9Q1I4M1-F1
#
_cell.length_a   1.000
_cell.length_b   1.000
_cell.length_c   1.000
_cell.angle_alpha   90.00
_cell.angle_beta   90.00
_cell.angle_gamma   90.00
#
_symmetry.space_group_name_H-M   'P 1'
#
loop_
_entity.id
_entity.type
_entity.pdbx_description
1 polymer ?
#
loop_
_entity_poly.entity_id
_entity_poly.type
_entity_poly.pdbx_seq_one_letter_code
_entity_poly.pdbx_strand_id
1 'polypeptide(L)'
;MATATAPQYNRMKNPSMDCKSAQSKEETTPPVRLPDLRQVTVLPKADWLRIQDNLNHVNTHKENLLEASKERHALHLRSKEVVKFWSNTIAGQRQKKLEAKKIRAEIEEEEKKQIDLEEAEYQQQKRKEAIEKAKSQQYFQTDRVKGFHSSLLLTEVLKEREAQIELKQKKQMASKDVNKDIIAQLKQKDEEALEQELQRALQVKQERENVAEYLKQQMKEQEAIREKEKLDRKKEAEELQQLKDHHDWERSMYEQKKQEEKRNIMKDHMEHLSNRNLIRAIEMQKEGAEEECRKLFSDAKRKMMKMRKEKEAEMFRELQTHKEKMVERLAAQLQEKASNDEELIANAVTVQEARLEREQRENEAKKKAMLDSITAHREAVQQKQEQKIKEEKQKALEMLQAKKEADKIILEKQLLKAQKIKDSCVELQDFHVHQMAERRAKEQLGKKEQLDFDSKNIGLVAEEEKQFQKYANEVISTAAEAKRNTLPLRIAAREGIGGGLGPIFGGLKPSYLVHDSTGVELPKYISGTTQDVKELYETNDIQQAKKRLGFSW
;
A
#
# COMPACT_ATOMS: atom_id res chain seq x y z
N MET A 1 -10.18 72.54 30.74
CA MET A 1 -10.73 73.73 31.45
C MET A 1 -10.02 73.85 32.80
N ALA A 2 -10.01 75.05 33.39
CA ALA A 2 -9.79 75.36 34.81
C ALA A 2 -8.72 74.59 35.61
N THR A 3 -7.56 75.24 35.73
CA THR A 3 -6.76 75.46 36.95
C THR A 3 -7.39 75.18 38.34
N ALA A 4 -6.57 74.70 39.29
CA ALA A 4 -6.47 75.24 40.67
C ALA A 4 -5.20 74.71 41.39
N THR A 5 -4.74 75.38 42.46
CA THR A 5 -3.42 75.13 43.10
C THR A 5 -3.47 75.31 44.63
N ALA A 6 -2.52 74.65 45.32
CA ALA A 6 -2.01 74.93 46.69
C ALA A 6 -2.80 74.43 47.94
N PRO A 7 -2.09 74.09 49.04
CA PRO A 7 -2.65 73.68 50.34
C PRO A 7 -2.68 74.81 51.39
N GLN A 8 -3.23 74.55 52.58
CA GLN A 8 -3.15 75.45 53.75
C GLN A 8 -2.83 74.72 55.08
N TYR A 9 -2.32 75.49 56.06
CA TYR A 9 -1.84 75.06 57.38
C TYR A 9 -2.40 76.00 58.47
N ASN A 10 -2.53 75.51 59.72
CA ASN A 10 -2.85 76.26 60.96
C ASN A 10 -4.29 76.82 61.06
N ARG A 11 -4.96 76.92 62.23
CA ARG A 11 -4.55 77.64 63.46
C ARG A 11 -5.42 77.30 64.69
N MET A 12 -4.81 77.34 65.90
CA MET A 12 -5.31 77.92 67.20
C MET A 12 -6.64 77.38 67.81
N LYS A 13 -6.91 77.43 69.13
CA LYS A 13 -6.65 78.48 70.16
C LYS A 13 -6.50 77.94 71.60
N ASN A 14 -5.95 78.79 72.47
CA ASN A 14 -6.02 78.70 73.95
C ASN A 14 -7.38 79.24 74.47
N PRO A 15 -7.67 79.17 75.79
CA PRO A 15 -7.61 80.39 76.62
C PRO A 15 -7.13 80.14 78.09
N SER A 16 -6.47 81.11 78.78
CA SER A 16 -7.04 82.02 79.84
C SER A 16 -7.06 81.41 81.26
N MET A 17 -6.72 82.10 82.38
CA MET A 17 -6.27 83.50 82.63
C MET A 17 -5.54 83.64 83.99
N ASP A 18 -5.21 84.90 84.33
CA ASP A 18 -4.94 85.49 85.66
C ASP A 18 -3.49 85.58 86.18
N CYS A 19 -2.97 86.81 86.10
CA CYS A 19 -1.96 87.39 87.00
C CYS A 19 -2.32 88.87 87.20
N LYS A 20 -2.33 89.36 88.44
CA LYS A 20 -2.59 90.78 88.77
C LYS A 20 -1.30 91.58 88.90
N SER A 21 -1.37 92.87 88.62
CA SER A 21 -0.24 93.80 88.65
C SER A 21 0.06 94.36 90.05
N ALA A 22 1.34 94.65 90.30
CA ALA A 22 1.83 95.60 91.30
C ALA A 22 3.13 96.23 90.78
N GLN A 23 3.50 97.41 91.28
CA GLN A 23 4.66 98.18 90.81
C GLN A 23 5.84 98.13 91.80
N SER A 24 6.97 98.71 91.39
CA SER A 24 8.23 98.77 92.12
C SER A 24 8.18 99.61 93.40
N LYS A 25 9.11 99.36 94.35
CA LYS A 25 10.11 100.36 94.79
C LYS A 25 11.21 99.79 95.71
N GLU A 26 12.09 100.70 96.13
CA GLU A 26 13.47 100.52 96.63
C GLU A 26 13.62 99.98 98.08
N GLU A 27 14.90 99.90 98.49
CA GLU A 27 15.44 99.37 99.74
C GLU A 27 14.97 100.10 101.02
N THR A 28 14.92 99.39 102.15
CA THR A 28 15.65 99.77 103.38
C THR A 28 15.60 98.67 104.46
N THR A 29 16.64 98.58 105.29
CA THR A 29 16.64 97.81 106.56
C THR A 29 16.51 98.78 107.75
N PRO A 30 15.87 98.37 108.86
CA PRO A 30 16.58 98.22 110.15
C PRO A 30 15.93 97.18 111.11
N PRO A 31 16.36 97.05 112.38
CA PRO A 31 17.72 96.75 112.87
C PRO A 31 17.74 95.49 113.79
N VAL A 32 18.95 95.05 114.18
CA VAL A 32 19.21 93.82 114.95
C VAL A 32 18.85 93.92 116.45
N ARG A 33 18.28 92.84 117.01
CA ARG A 33 18.45 92.44 118.44
C ARG A 33 18.57 90.92 118.59
N LEU A 34 19.44 90.49 119.51
CA LEU A 34 19.53 89.17 120.15
C LEU A 34 19.23 89.38 121.68
N PRO A 35 19.14 88.37 122.57
CA PRO A 35 19.23 86.90 122.39
C PRO A 35 18.09 86.10 123.09
N ASP A 36 18.12 84.76 123.01
CA ASP A 36 18.23 83.85 124.17
C ASP A 36 18.74 82.47 123.71
N LEU A 37 19.49 81.75 124.54
CA LEU A 37 20.27 80.54 124.16
C LEU A 37 19.91 79.30 125.01
N ARG A 38 18.62 79.00 125.17
CA ARG A 38 18.16 77.83 125.96
C ARG A 38 17.03 76.97 125.36
N GLN A 39 16.61 77.18 124.11
CA GLN A 39 15.55 76.38 123.48
C GLN A 39 16.03 75.76 122.15
N VAL A 40 16.00 74.43 122.07
CA VAL A 40 16.37 73.65 120.88
C VAL A 40 15.17 72.81 120.45
N THR A 41 14.54 73.18 119.33
CA THR A 41 13.38 72.48 118.77
C THR A 41 13.84 71.42 117.76
N VAL A 42 13.66 70.14 118.08
CA VAL A 42 14.05 69.04 117.17
C VAL A 42 12.94 68.77 116.15
N LEU A 43 13.22 69.07 114.88
CA LEU A 43 12.30 68.81 113.76
C LEU A 43 12.36 67.33 113.32
N PRO A 44 11.22 66.60 113.25
CA PRO A 44 11.21 65.24 112.74
C PRO A 44 11.46 65.20 111.22
N LYS A 45 12.17 64.16 110.77
CA LYS A 45 12.67 64.02 109.38
C LYS A 45 11.58 64.14 108.30
N ALA A 46 10.35 63.69 108.58
CA ALA A 46 9.24 63.75 107.63
C ALA A 46 8.75 65.19 107.39
N ASP A 47 8.66 66.03 108.43
CA ASP A 47 8.27 67.44 108.29
C ASP A 47 9.39 68.27 107.63
N TRP A 48 10.65 67.97 107.92
CA TRP A 48 11.79 68.57 107.20
C TRP A 48 11.73 68.27 105.70
N LEU A 49 11.53 67.00 105.31
CA LEU A 49 11.37 66.62 103.91
C LEU A 49 10.16 67.30 103.26
N ARG A 50 8.99 67.34 103.92
CA ARG A 50 7.82 68.06 103.40
C ARG A 50 8.08 69.56 103.17
N ILE A 51 8.86 70.21 104.04
CA ILE A 51 9.26 71.62 103.85
C ILE A 51 10.19 71.75 102.64
N GLN A 52 11.19 70.87 102.52
CA GLN A 52 12.13 70.82 101.41
C GLN A 52 11.43 70.56 100.06
N ASP A 53 10.51 69.61 99.99
CA ASP A 53 9.79 69.24 98.76
C ASP A 53 8.81 70.33 98.29
N ASN A 54 8.15 71.02 99.24
CA ASN A 54 7.31 72.19 98.92
C ASN A 54 8.13 73.38 98.40
N LEU A 55 9.30 73.65 98.99
CA LEU A 55 10.23 74.68 98.51
C LEU A 55 10.80 74.35 97.11
N ASN A 56 11.00 73.06 96.82
CA ASN A 56 11.47 72.58 95.52
C ASN A 56 10.37 72.47 94.44
N HIS A 57 9.11 72.83 94.76
CA HIS A 57 7.96 72.77 93.85
C HIS A 57 7.71 71.39 93.18
N VAL A 58 8.12 70.29 93.82
CA VAL A 58 7.99 68.93 93.25
C VAL A 58 6.51 68.53 93.16
N ASN A 59 5.96 68.57 91.95
CA ASN A 59 4.54 68.30 91.69
C ASN A 59 4.29 66.78 91.59
N THR A 60 4.48 66.05 92.70
CA THR A 60 4.32 64.58 92.78
C THR A 60 3.00 64.08 92.20
N HIS A 61 1.90 64.83 92.34
CA HIS A 61 0.62 64.46 91.72
C HIS A 61 0.66 64.46 90.17
N LYS A 62 1.40 65.38 89.54
CA LYS A 62 1.57 65.40 88.07
C LYS A 62 2.45 64.24 87.61
N GLU A 63 3.47 63.91 88.39
CA GLU A 63 4.36 62.78 88.13
C GLU A 63 3.58 61.46 88.21
N ASN A 64 2.79 61.25 89.27
CA ASN A 64 1.89 60.10 89.41
C ASN A 64 0.86 59.99 88.27
N LEU A 65 0.34 61.10 87.73
CA LEU A 65 -0.56 61.09 86.58
C LEU A 65 0.15 60.73 85.28
N LEU A 66 1.39 61.17 85.09
CA LEU A 66 2.23 60.77 83.96
C LEU A 66 2.63 59.29 84.07
N GLU A 67 2.94 58.82 85.27
CA GLU A 67 3.23 57.41 85.58
C GLU A 67 2.03 56.52 85.21
N ALA A 68 0.84 56.80 85.77
CA ALA A 68 -0.38 56.07 85.47
C ALA A 68 -0.76 56.14 83.97
N SER A 69 -0.37 57.20 83.25
CA SER A 69 -0.53 57.28 81.79
C SER A 69 0.45 56.37 81.05
N LYS A 70 1.73 56.32 81.45
CA LYS A 70 2.73 55.36 80.93
C LYS A 70 2.30 53.92 81.20
N GLU A 71 1.80 53.61 82.40
CA GLU A 71 1.29 52.29 82.77
C GLU A 71 0.11 51.88 81.89
N ARG A 72 -0.90 52.75 81.73
CA ARG A 72 -2.03 52.51 80.82
C ARG A 72 -1.57 52.28 79.38
N HIS A 73 -0.58 53.03 78.91
CA HIS A 73 0.00 52.83 77.59
C HIS A 73 0.75 51.50 77.46
N ALA A 74 1.55 51.12 78.46
CA ALA A 74 2.25 49.82 78.51
C ALA A 74 1.27 48.64 78.56
N LEU A 75 0.21 48.74 79.38
CA LEU A 75 -0.87 47.75 79.42
C LEU A 75 -1.65 47.68 78.09
N HIS A 76 -1.84 48.80 77.40
CA HIS A 76 -2.46 48.84 76.08
C HIS A 76 -1.58 48.21 74.99
N LEU A 77 -0.26 48.40 75.04
CA LEU A 77 0.70 47.70 74.17
C LEU A 77 0.69 46.18 74.45
N ARG A 78 0.80 45.77 75.71
CA ARG A 78 0.74 44.37 76.13
C ARG A 78 -0.59 43.70 75.74
N SER A 79 -1.71 44.43 75.86
CA SER A 79 -3.03 43.98 75.41
C SER A 79 -3.07 43.80 73.89
N LYS A 80 -2.57 44.78 73.11
CA LYS A 80 -2.41 44.66 71.65
C LYS A 80 -1.55 43.46 71.25
N GLU A 81 -0.48 43.17 72.00
CA GLU A 81 0.38 42.02 71.74
C GLU A 81 -0.33 40.69 72.00
N VAL A 82 -1.03 40.55 73.13
CA VAL A 82 -1.86 39.37 73.41
C VAL A 82 -2.92 39.16 72.33
N VAL A 83 -3.59 40.23 71.88
CA VAL A 83 -4.63 40.17 70.83
C VAL A 83 -4.07 39.79 69.44
N LYS A 84 -2.78 40.01 69.13
CA LYS A 84 -2.16 39.50 67.88
C LYS A 84 -2.25 37.98 67.78
N PHE A 85 -2.17 37.28 68.92
CA PHE A 85 -2.21 35.82 68.98
C PHE A 85 -3.64 35.25 69.11
N TRP A 86 -4.67 36.11 69.21
CA TRP A 86 -6.07 35.67 69.29
C TRP A 86 -6.63 35.30 67.91
N SER A 87 -6.72 33.99 67.65
CA SER A 87 -7.22 33.40 66.40
C SER A 87 -8.62 33.84 65.97
N ASN A 88 -9.42 34.35 66.92
CA ASN A 88 -10.85 34.61 66.74
C ASN A 88 -11.17 36.10 66.50
N THR A 89 -10.15 36.97 66.48
CA THR A 89 -10.28 38.38 66.13
C THR A 89 -10.67 38.53 64.65
N ILE A 90 -11.52 39.50 64.30
CA ILE A 90 -11.97 39.75 62.90
C ILE A 90 -10.80 39.90 61.92
N ALA A 91 -9.69 40.51 62.35
CA ALA A 91 -8.46 40.61 61.57
C ALA A 91 -7.82 39.23 61.31
N GLY A 92 -7.66 38.40 62.34
CA GLY A 92 -7.13 37.04 62.23
C GLY A 92 -8.02 36.11 61.41
N GLN A 93 -9.35 36.23 61.52
CA GLN A 93 -10.30 35.51 60.65
C GLN A 93 -10.18 35.93 59.18
N ARG A 94 -9.97 37.23 58.90
CA ARG A 94 -9.70 37.71 57.54
C ARG A 94 -8.35 37.21 57.01
N GLN A 95 -7.30 37.21 57.82
CA GLN A 95 -5.98 36.64 57.47
C GLN A 95 -6.11 35.15 57.15
N LYS A 96 -6.69 34.35 58.03
CA LYS A 96 -6.97 32.92 57.79
C LYS A 96 -7.81 32.67 56.54
N LYS A 97 -8.78 33.54 56.21
CA LYS A 97 -9.57 33.42 54.97
C LYS A 97 -8.75 33.76 53.71
N LEU A 98 -7.81 34.69 53.81
CA LEU A 98 -6.87 35.00 52.71
C LEU A 98 -5.83 33.89 52.54
N GLU A 99 -5.27 33.37 53.63
CA GLU A 99 -4.36 32.22 53.67
C GLU A 99 -5.03 30.97 53.10
N ALA A 100 -6.25 30.63 53.55
CA ALA A 100 -7.02 29.51 52.99
C ALA A 100 -7.41 29.72 51.52
N LYS A 101 -7.55 30.98 51.05
CA LYS A 101 -7.73 31.24 49.61
C LYS A 101 -6.43 31.07 48.82
N LYS A 102 -5.28 31.48 49.39
CA LYS A 102 -3.96 31.24 48.79
C LYS A 102 -3.70 29.75 48.65
N ILE A 103 -3.83 28.99 49.74
CA ILE A 103 -3.63 27.53 49.76
C ILE A 103 -4.54 26.83 48.75
N ARG A 104 -5.81 27.25 48.61
CA ARG A 104 -6.69 26.73 47.55
C ARG A 104 -6.22 27.09 46.15
N ALA A 105 -5.83 28.34 45.90
CA ALA A 105 -5.28 28.73 44.60
C ALA A 105 -3.94 28.03 44.29
N GLU A 106 -3.10 27.78 45.29
CA GLU A 106 -1.85 27.05 45.18
C GLU A 106 -2.13 25.58 44.79
N ILE A 107 -3.10 24.92 45.44
CA ILE A 107 -3.59 23.57 45.08
C ILE A 107 -4.24 23.56 43.68
N GLU A 108 -5.16 24.49 43.37
CA GLU A 108 -5.81 24.59 42.06
C GLU A 108 -4.79 24.83 40.92
N GLU A 109 -3.69 25.53 41.19
CA GLU A 109 -2.59 25.71 40.24
C GLU A 109 -1.60 24.52 40.23
N GLU A 110 -1.55 23.68 41.26
CA GLU A 110 -0.79 22.41 41.24
C GLU A 110 -1.56 21.31 40.50
N GLU A 111 -2.88 21.22 40.69
CA GLU A 111 -3.79 20.35 39.93
C GLU A 111 -3.73 20.67 38.43
N LYS A 112 -3.77 21.95 38.03
CA LYS A 112 -3.59 22.36 36.63
C LYS A 112 -2.24 21.92 36.06
N LYS A 113 -1.14 22.10 36.80
CA LYS A 113 0.20 21.65 36.36
C LYS A 113 0.26 20.13 36.22
N GLN A 114 -0.44 19.37 37.06
CA GLN A 114 -0.56 17.91 36.90
C GLN A 114 -1.31 17.56 35.62
N ILE A 115 -2.44 18.21 35.34
CA ILE A 115 -3.21 18.02 34.10
C ILE A 115 -2.39 18.42 32.86
N ASP A 116 -1.66 19.54 32.89
CA ASP A 116 -0.77 19.97 31.81
C ASP A 116 0.36 18.96 31.54
N LEU A 117 0.90 18.33 32.60
CA LEU A 117 1.91 17.27 32.49
C LEU A 117 1.31 15.96 31.95
N GLU A 118 0.14 15.54 32.45
CA GLU A 118 -0.55 14.34 31.99
C GLU A 118 -0.96 14.44 30.50
N GLU A 119 -1.51 15.58 30.07
CA GLU A 119 -1.84 15.83 28.67
C GLU A 119 -0.56 15.93 27.81
N ALA A 120 0.52 16.53 28.31
CA ALA A 120 1.80 16.55 27.60
C ALA A 120 2.38 15.14 27.42
N GLU A 121 2.33 14.28 28.46
CA GLU A 121 2.73 12.88 28.36
C GLU A 121 1.82 12.11 27.40
N TYR A 122 0.50 12.30 27.44
CA TYR A 122 -0.45 11.64 26.56
C TYR A 122 -0.27 12.04 25.08
N GLN A 123 -0.02 13.32 24.80
CA GLN A 123 0.31 13.80 23.46
C GLN A 123 1.70 13.32 23.00
N GLN A 124 2.67 13.20 23.91
CA GLN A 124 3.97 12.58 23.62
C GLN A 124 3.84 11.08 23.31
N GLN A 125 2.98 10.35 24.03
CA GLN A 125 2.65 8.95 23.77
C GLN A 125 2.00 8.80 22.40
N LYS A 126 0.92 9.53 22.09
CA LYS A 126 0.30 9.56 20.75
C LYS A 126 1.28 9.87 19.63
N ARG A 127 2.16 10.86 19.84
CA ARG A 127 3.20 11.22 18.87
C ARG A 127 4.20 10.08 18.68
N LYS A 128 4.60 9.40 19.76
CA LYS A 128 5.48 8.23 19.72
C LYS A 128 4.82 7.08 18.96
N GLU A 129 3.57 6.73 19.28
CA GLU A 129 2.79 5.70 18.59
C GLU A 129 2.66 5.98 17.09
N ALA A 130 2.36 7.23 16.71
CA ALA A 130 2.27 7.64 15.31
C ALA A 130 3.61 7.49 14.58
N ILE A 131 4.73 7.83 15.23
CA ILE A 131 6.09 7.66 14.69
C ILE A 131 6.45 6.16 14.59
N GLU A 132 6.13 5.35 15.58
CA GLU A 132 6.40 3.90 15.58
C GLU A 132 5.58 3.19 14.51
N LYS A 133 4.29 3.54 14.36
CA LYS A 133 3.43 3.07 13.27
C LYS A 133 3.97 3.47 11.89
N ALA A 134 4.43 4.71 11.73
CA ALA A 134 5.05 5.16 10.47
C ALA A 134 6.35 4.41 10.17
N LYS A 135 7.22 4.20 11.17
CA LYS A 135 8.44 3.38 11.03
C LYS A 135 8.12 1.94 10.62
N SER A 136 7.14 1.29 11.26
CA SER A 136 6.71 -0.06 10.89
C SER A 136 6.19 -0.13 9.46
N GLN A 137 5.42 0.88 9.02
CA GLN A 137 4.94 0.96 7.63
C GLN A 137 6.09 1.16 6.63
N GLN A 138 7.04 2.06 6.92
CA GLN A 138 8.24 2.27 6.08
C GLN A 138 9.10 1.00 6.00
N TYR A 139 9.34 0.33 7.13
CA TYR A 139 10.08 -0.93 7.19
C TYR A 139 9.41 -2.04 6.35
N PHE A 140 8.09 -2.20 6.46
CA PHE A 140 7.33 -3.14 5.62
C PHE A 140 7.25 -2.73 4.14
N GLN A 141 7.50 -1.45 3.82
CA GLN A 141 7.62 -0.96 2.44
C GLN A 141 9.02 -1.18 1.84
N THR A 142 10.01 -1.68 2.59
CA THR A 142 11.29 -2.09 2.01
C THR A 142 11.14 -3.37 1.18
N ASP A 143 11.80 -3.45 0.02
CA ASP A 143 11.65 -4.61 -0.88
C ASP A 143 12.19 -5.91 -0.28
N ARG A 144 13.20 -5.80 0.60
CA ARG A 144 13.72 -6.89 1.44
C ARG A 144 12.60 -7.54 2.28
N VAL A 145 11.78 -6.72 2.94
CA VAL A 145 10.66 -7.20 3.76
C VAL A 145 9.49 -7.67 2.91
N LYS A 146 9.17 -7.00 1.78
CA LYS A 146 8.13 -7.46 0.84
C LYS A 146 8.42 -8.87 0.29
N GLY A 147 9.65 -9.14 -0.14
CA GLY A 147 10.05 -10.47 -0.64
C GLY A 147 9.94 -11.55 0.45
N PHE A 148 10.30 -11.19 1.68
CA PHE A 148 10.14 -12.07 2.84
C PHE A 148 8.66 -12.31 3.22
N HIS A 149 7.79 -11.29 3.16
CA HIS A 149 6.34 -11.44 3.36
C HIS A 149 5.67 -12.25 2.25
N SER A 150 6.10 -12.10 0.99
CA SER A 150 5.66 -12.97 -0.12
C SER A 150 6.02 -14.44 0.16
N SER A 151 7.22 -14.67 0.68
CA SER A 151 7.68 -16.00 1.11
C SER A 151 6.91 -16.53 2.32
N LEU A 152 6.51 -15.67 3.26
CA LEU A 152 5.65 -16.02 4.39
C LEU A 152 4.29 -16.50 3.92
N LEU A 153 3.63 -15.74 3.05
CA LEU A 153 2.35 -16.11 2.43
C LEU A 153 2.45 -17.47 1.71
N LEU A 154 3.55 -17.73 1.01
CA LEU A 154 3.80 -19.04 0.39
C LEU A 154 3.86 -20.18 1.42
N THR A 155 4.41 -19.97 2.62
CA THR A 155 4.39 -21.00 3.68
C THR A 155 2.97 -21.32 4.19
N GLU A 156 2.06 -20.34 4.12
CA GLU A 156 0.66 -20.52 4.52
C GLU A 156 -0.10 -21.29 3.43
N VAL A 157 0.04 -20.87 2.17
CA VAL A 157 -0.53 -21.54 0.99
C VAL A 157 -0.08 -23.01 0.91
N LEU A 158 1.19 -23.30 1.24
CA LEU A 158 1.69 -24.68 1.32
C LEU A 158 0.98 -25.50 2.42
N LYS A 159 0.78 -24.93 3.61
CA LYS A 159 0.05 -25.60 4.71
C LYS A 159 -1.44 -25.81 4.39
N GLU A 160 -2.09 -24.83 3.75
CA GLU A 160 -3.45 -25.01 3.23
C GLU A 160 -3.50 -26.11 2.16
N ARG A 161 -2.48 -26.18 1.29
CA ARG A 161 -2.39 -27.21 0.25
C ARG A 161 -2.23 -28.62 0.84
N GLU A 162 -1.46 -28.78 1.90
CA GLU A 162 -1.35 -30.03 2.66
C GLU A 162 -2.72 -30.44 3.23
N ALA A 163 -3.43 -29.50 3.87
CA ALA A 163 -4.79 -29.74 4.38
C ALA A 163 -5.82 -30.09 3.28
N GLN A 164 -5.72 -29.47 2.09
CA GLN A 164 -6.53 -29.85 0.91
C GLN A 164 -6.23 -31.27 0.44
N ILE A 165 -4.96 -31.70 0.46
CA ILE A 165 -4.54 -33.05 0.07
C ILE A 165 -5.06 -34.08 1.06
N GLU A 166 -4.93 -33.84 2.37
CA GLU A 166 -5.53 -34.68 3.41
C GLU A 166 -7.05 -34.81 3.23
N LEU A 167 -7.76 -33.69 3.03
CA LEU A 167 -9.21 -33.69 2.84
C LEU A 167 -9.61 -34.48 1.59
N LYS A 168 -8.82 -34.39 0.51
CA LYS A 168 -9.03 -35.18 -0.71
C LYS A 168 -8.81 -36.69 -0.46
N GLN A 169 -7.76 -37.06 0.28
CA GLN A 169 -7.50 -38.46 0.66
C GLN A 169 -8.62 -39.03 1.54
N LYS A 170 -9.04 -38.28 2.58
CA LYS A 170 -10.15 -38.64 3.48
C LYS A 170 -11.46 -38.83 2.71
N LYS A 171 -11.79 -37.94 1.77
CA LYS A 171 -12.93 -38.10 0.85
C LYS A 171 -12.80 -39.34 -0.05
N GLN A 172 -11.60 -39.61 -0.59
CA GLN A 172 -11.36 -40.80 -1.42
C GLN A 172 -11.49 -42.12 -0.63
N MET A 173 -11.08 -42.15 0.64
CA MET A 173 -11.30 -43.30 1.52
C MET A 173 -12.80 -43.51 1.75
N ALA A 174 -13.52 -42.49 2.23
CA ALA A 174 -14.96 -42.58 2.46
C ALA A 174 -15.75 -43.01 1.20
N SER A 175 -15.39 -42.51 0.01
CA SER A 175 -16.02 -42.95 -1.24
C SER A 175 -15.68 -44.40 -1.63
N LYS A 176 -14.48 -44.89 -1.29
CA LYS A 176 -14.12 -46.30 -1.51
C LYS A 176 -14.92 -47.21 -0.59
N ASP A 177 -15.16 -46.79 0.64
CA ASP A 177 -15.90 -47.59 1.62
C ASP A 177 -17.39 -47.65 1.27
N VAL A 178 -18.03 -46.51 0.96
CA VAL A 178 -19.40 -46.48 0.40
C VAL A 178 -19.52 -47.32 -0.87
N ASN A 179 -18.52 -47.31 -1.76
CA ASN A 179 -18.52 -48.17 -2.95
C ASN A 179 -18.43 -49.67 -2.62
N LYS A 180 -17.71 -50.07 -1.55
CA LYS A 180 -17.71 -51.48 -1.08
C LYS A 180 -19.10 -51.88 -0.60
N ASP A 181 -19.76 -51.02 0.18
CA ASP A 181 -21.08 -51.30 0.74
C ASP A 181 -22.13 -51.44 -0.37
N ILE A 182 -22.08 -50.58 -1.39
CA ILE A 182 -22.92 -50.69 -2.59
C ILE A 182 -22.63 -52.00 -3.34
N ILE A 183 -21.36 -52.37 -3.52
CA ILE A 183 -20.98 -53.64 -4.17
C ILE A 183 -21.46 -54.85 -3.36
N ALA A 184 -21.43 -54.79 -2.02
CA ALA A 184 -21.96 -55.85 -1.16
C ALA A 184 -23.49 -55.97 -1.28
N GLN A 185 -24.22 -54.86 -1.28
CA GLN A 185 -25.68 -54.85 -1.47
C GLN A 185 -26.10 -55.33 -2.87
N LEU A 186 -25.29 -55.06 -3.91
CA LEU A 186 -25.53 -55.58 -5.25
C LEU A 186 -25.35 -57.10 -5.28
N LYS A 187 -24.25 -57.63 -4.72
CA LYS A 187 -24.02 -59.08 -4.61
C LYS A 187 -25.14 -59.80 -3.86
N GLN A 188 -25.59 -59.27 -2.73
CA GLN A 188 -26.71 -59.85 -1.98
C GLN A 188 -28.00 -59.92 -2.82
N LYS A 189 -28.27 -58.91 -3.66
CA LYS A 189 -29.44 -58.91 -4.56
C LYS A 189 -29.26 -59.87 -5.74
N ASP A 190 -28.05 -60.02 -6.26
CA ASP A 190 -27.73 -61.01 -7.29
C ASP A 190 -27.88 -62.44 -6.73
N GLU A 191 -27.44 -62.66 -5.50
CA GLU A 191 -27.61 -63.91 -4.74
C GLU A 191 -29.09 -64.21 -4.45
N GLU A 192 -29.87 -63.25 -3.93
CA GLU A 192 -31.32 -63.34 -3.73
C GLU A 192 -32.08 -63.62 -5.05
N ALA A 193 -31.65 -63.02 -6.16
CA ALA A 193 -32.25 -63.24 -7.48
C ALA A 193 -31.98 -64.66 -7.99
N LEU A 194 -30.75 -65.16 -7.84
CA LEU A 194 -30.38 -66.54 -8.19
C LEU A 194 -31.14 -67.57 -7.35
N GLU A 195 -31.35 -67.32 -6.05
CA GLU A 195 -32.19 -68.17 -5.20
C GLU A 195 -33.66 -68.19 -5.68
N GLN A 196 -34.22 -67.03 -6.04
CA GLN A 196 -35.58 -66.95 -6.57
C GLN A 196 -35.73 -67.66 -7.93
N GLU A 197 -34.74 -67.53 -8.83
CA GLU A 197 -34.75 -68.26 -10.11
C GLU A 197 -34.63 -69.77 -9.89
N LEU A 198 -33.78 -70.22 -8.98
CA LEU A 198 -33.66 -71.63 -8.60
C LEU A 198 -34.98 -72.18 -8.01
N GLN A 199 -35.63 -71.43 -7.12
CA GLN A 199 -36.93 -71.80 -6.55
C GLN A 199 -38.03 -71.88 -7.63
N ARG A 200 -38.10 -70.91 -8.56
CA ARG A 200 -39.05 -70.94 -9.69
C ARG A 200 -38.76 -72.11 -10.64
N ALA A 201 -37.50 -72.42 -10.91
CA ALA A 201 -37.10 -73.56 -11.72
C ALA A 201 -37.49 -74.89 -11.08
N LEU A 202 -37.37 -75.01 -9.74
CA LEU A 202 -37.84 -76.17 -8.97
C LEU A 202 -39.38 -76.28 -8.98
N GLN A 203 -40.12 -75.18 -8.80
CA GLN A 203 -41.58 -75.16 -8.89
C GLN A 203 -42.06 -75.61 -10.28
N VAL A 204 -41.54 -75.00 -11.36
CA VAL A 204 -41.87 -75.37 -12.74
C VAL A 204 -41.48 -76.82 -13.05
N LYS A 205 -40.43 -77.36 -12.42
CA LYS A 205 -40.10 -78.79 -12.52
C LYS A 205 -41.17 -79.65 -11.83
N GLN A 206 -41.55 -79.34 -10.58
CA GLN A 206 -42.59 -80.07 -9.84
C GLN A 206 -43.95 -80.01 -10.55
N GLU A 207 -44.33 -78.87 -11.11
CA GLU A 207 -45.55 -78.72 -11.92
C GLU A 207 -45.54 -79.62 -13.15
N ARG A 208 -44.40 -79.70 -13.87
CA ARG A 208 -44.23 -80.62 -15.02
C ARG A 208 -44.29 -82.08 -14.61
N GLU A 209 -43.72 -82.44 -13.45
CA GLU A 209 -43.79 -83.79 -12.89
C GLU A 209 -45.24 -84.15 -12.54
N ASN A 210 -45.96 -83.28 -11.83
CA ASN A 210 -47.38 -83.43 -11.48
C ASN A 210 -48.27 -83.56 -12.73
N VAL A 211 -48.09 -82.71 -13.75
CA VAL A 211 -48.84 -82.79 -15.02
C VAL A 211 -48.52 -84.08 -15.77
N ALA A 212 -47.26 -84.54 -15.77
CA ALA A 212 -46.89 -85.81 -16.38
C ALA A 212 -47.48 -87.02 -15.64
N GLU A 213 -47.68 -86.95 -14.33
CA GLU A 213 -48.40 -87.98 -13.56
C GLU A 213 -49.90 -87.96 -13.82
N TYR A 214 -50.53 -86.78 -13.85
CA TYR A 214 -51.95 -86.64 -14.19
C TYR A 214 -52.26 -87.16 -15.60
N LEU A 215 -51.43 -86.85 -16.60
CA LEU A 215 -51.57 -87.38 -17.97
C LEU A 215 -51.43 -88.90 -18.02
N LYS A 216 -50.52 -89.51 -17.23
CA LYS A 216 -50.41 -90.97 -17.11
C LYS A 216 -51.67 -91.59 -16.47
N GLN A 217 -52.34 -90.89 -15.56
CA GLN A 217 -53.61 -91.34 -14.98
C GLN A 217 -54.73 -91.29 -16.03
N GLN A 218 -54.90 -90.17 -16.73
CA GLN A 218 -55.89 -90.04 -17.82
C GLN A 218 -55.69 -91.08 -18.94
N MET A 219 -54.45 -91.41 -19.30
CA MET A 219 -54.17 -92.47 -20.28
C MET A 219 -54.69 -93.84 -19.82
N LYS A 220 -54.45 -94.21 -18.55
CA LYS A 220 -54.95 -95.47 -17.96
C LYS A 220 -56.49 -95.49 -17.88
N GLU A 221 -57.11 -94.36 -17.57
CA GLU A 221 -58.58 -94.25 -17.56
C GLU A 221 -59.16 -94.45 -18.97
N GLN A 222 -58.58 -93.82 -20.00
CA GLN A 222 -58.98 -94.05 -21.39
C GLN A 222 -58.72 -95.48 -21.86
N GLU A 223 -57.64 -96.13 -21.41
CA GLU A 223 -57.40 -97.55 -21.69
C GLU A 223 -58.47 -98.43 -21.05
N ALA A 224 -58.82 -98.19 -19.78
CA ALA A 224 -59.89 -98.90 -19.09
C ALA A 224 -61.27 -98.68 -19.74
N ILE A 225 -61.55 -97.49 -20.29
CA ILE A 225 -62.76 -97.21 -21.08
C ILE A 225 -62.73 -98.00 -22.39
N ARG A 226 -61.62 -97.98 -23.13
CA ARG A 226 -61.46 -98.73 -24.40
C ARG A 226 -61.60 -100.24 -24.20
N GLU A 227 -61.13 -100.81 -23.10
CA GLU A 227 -61.35 -102.24 -22.80
C GLU A 227 -62.79 -102.55 -22.40
N LYS A 228 -63.51 -101.63 -21.74
CA LYS A 228 -64.97 -101.78 -21.52
C LYS A 228 -65.74 -101.74 -22.84
N GLU A 229 -65.49 -100.76 -23.71
CA GLU A 229 -66.10 -100.71 -25.04
C GLU A 229 -65.85 -101.99 -25.86
N LYS A 230 -64.64 -102.56 -25.80
CA LYS A 230 -64.33 -103.85 -26.45
C LYS A 230 -65.09 -105.03 -25.84
N LEU A 231 -65.42 -104.99 -24.55
CA LEU A 231 -66.20 -106.02 -23.88
C LEU A 231 -67.69 -105.90 -24.26
N ASP A 232 -68.22 -104.67 -24.26
CA ASP A 232 -69.62 -104.42 -24.54
C ASP A 232 -69.95 -104.67 -26.02
N ARG A 233 -69.08 -104.28 -26.96
CA ARG A 233 -69.20 -104.66 -28.39
C ARG A 233 -69.17 -106.18 -28.65
N LYS A 234 -68.61 -106.99 -27.74
CA LYS A 234 -68.70 -108.46 -27.83
C LYS A 234 -70.08 -108.97 -27.42
N LYS A 235 -70.65 -108.43 -26.34
CA LYS A 235 -72.02 -108.74 -25.91
C LYS A 235 -73.02 -108.34 -27.00
N GLU A 236 -72.89 -107.13 -27.55
CA GLU A 236 -73.71 -106.66 -28.67
C GLU A 236 -73.63 -107.62 -29.88
N ALA A 237 -72.44 -108.14 -30.21
CA ALA A 237 -72.28 -109.11 -31.28
C ALA A 237 -72.91 -110.49 -30.95
N GLU A 238 -72.79 -110.96 -29.71
CA GLU A 238 -73.42 -112.20 -29.21
C GLU A 238 -74.95 -112.09 -29.19
N GLU A 239 -75.50 -110.94 -28.78
CA GLU A 239 -76.94 -110.62 -28.79
C GLU A 239 -77.48 -110.49 -30.22
N LEU A 240 -76.77 -109.81 -31.12
CA LEU A 240 -77.13 -109.71 -32.54
C LEU A 240 -77.11 -111.09 -33.24
N GLN A 241 -76.20 -111.99 -32.85
CA GLN A 241 -76.17 -113.34 -33.38
C GLN A 241 -77.38 -114.16 -32.90
N GLN A 242 -77.73 -114.10 -31.61
CA GLN A 242 -78.94 -114.74 -31.07
C GLN A 242 -80.23 -114.22 -31.75
N LEU A 243 -80.32 -112.90 -31.96
CA LEU A 243 -81.46 -112.27 -32.64
C LEU A 243 -81.58 -112.72 -34.10
N LYS A 244 -80.45 -112.87 -34.80
CA LYS A 244 -80.41 -113.37 -36.18
C LYS A 244 -80.90 -114.83 -36.25
N ASP A 245 -80.39 -115.69 -35.37
CA ASP A 245 -80.77 -117.12 -35.35
C ASP A 245 -82.28 -117.28 -35.04
N HIS A 246 -82.85 -116.43 -34.17
CA HIS A 246 -84.29 -116.37 -33.92
C HIS A 246 -85.09 -115.93 -35.17
N HIS A 247 -84.66 -114.89 -35.88
CA HIS A 247 -85.33 -114.41 -37.10
C HIS A 247 -85.28 -115.46 -38.23
N ASP A 248 -84.16 -116.18 -38.40
CA ASP A 248 -84.03 -117.20 -39.44
C ASP A 248 -84.89 -118.46 -39.12
N TRP A 249 -85.13 -118.73 -37.83
CA TRP A 249 -86.16 -119.70 -37.38
C TRP A 249 -87.58 -119.24 -37.71
N GLU A 250 -87.94 -117.99 -37.39
CA GLU A 250 -89.28 -117.45 -37.71
C GLU A 250 -89.56 -117.44 -39.21
N ARG A 251 -88.57 -117.06 -40.02
CA ARG A 251 -88.65 -117.12 -41.49
C ARG A 251 -88.94 -118.54 -41.98
N SER A 252 -88.26 -119.54 -41.42
CA SER A 252 -88.48 -120.95 -41.75
C SER A 252 -89.91 -121.41 -41.42
N MET A 253 -90.44 -121.01 -40.25
CA MET A 253 -91.82 -121.28 -39.86
C MET A 253 -92.85 -120.56 -40.76
N TYR A 254 -92.54 -119.34 -41.21
CA TYR A 254 -93.38 -118.57 -42.13
C TYR A 254 -93.42 -119.22 -43.52
N GLU A 255 -92.27 -119.70 -44.03
CA GLU A 255 -92.19 -120.37 -45.33
C GLU A 255 -92.96 -121.70 -45.35
N GLN A 256 -92.99 -122.45 -44.24
CA GLN A 256 -93.84 -123.65 -44.10
C GLN A 256 -95.33 -123.29 -44.23
N LYS A 257 -95.82 -122.32 -43.45
CA LYS A 257 -97.22 -121.85 -43.54
C LYS A 257 -97.57 -121.38 -44.95
N LYS A 258 -96.67 -120.64 -45.60
CA LYS A 258 -96.84 -120.14 -46.98
C LYS A 258 -96.91 -121.26 -48.04
N GLN A 259 -96.38 -122.46 -47.76
CA GLN A 259 -96.59 -123.62 -48.62
C GLN A 259 -97.98 -124.25 -48.43
N GLU A 260 -98.53 -124.24 -47.20
CA GLU A 260 -99.90 -124.69 -46.93
C GLU A 260 -100.94 -123.72 -47.50
N GLU A 261 -100.73 -122.41 -47.34
CA GLU A 261 -101.54 -121.36 -47.97
C GLU A 261 -101.61 -121.56 -49.49
N LYS A 262 -100.47 -121.82 -50.17
CA LYS A 262 -100.45 -122.12 -51.60
C LYS A 262 -101.28 -123.36 -51.98
N ARG A 263 -101.36 -124.38 -51.13
CA ARG A 263 -102.20 -125.57 -51.37
C ARG A 263 -103.69 -125.27 -51.24
N ASN A 264 -104.06 -124.29 -50.41
CA ASN A 264 -105.45 -123.84 -50.28
C ASN A 264 -105.81 -122.85 -51.41
N ILE A 265 -104.99 -121.84 -51.67
CA ILE A 265 -105.18 -120.88 -52.79
C ILE A 265 -105.30 -121.59 -54.15
N MET A 266 -104.66 -122.75 -54.34
CA MET A 266 -104.85 -123.57 -55.55
C MET A 266 -106.29 -124.12 -55.69
N LYS A 267 -106.96 -124.48 -54.58
CA LYS A 267 -108.38 -124.85 -54.56
C LYS A 267 -109.23 -123.60 -54.80
N ASP A 268 -108.99 -122.55 -54.01
CA ASP A 268 -109.76 -121.30 -54.05
C ASP A 268 -109.71 -120.66 -55.44
N HIS A 269 -108.58 -120.76 -56.17
CA HIS A 269 -108.46 -120.21 -57.52
C HIS A 269 -109.27 -120.98 -58.58
N MET A 270 -109.44 -122.30 -58.41
CA MET A 270 -110.34 -123.09 -59.28
C MET A 270 -111.80 -122.63 -59.12
N GLU A 271 -112.20 -122.22 -57.92
CA GLU A 271 -113.50 -121.59 -57.67
C GLU A 271 -113.52 -120.14 -58.21
N HIS A 272 -112.48 -119.36 -57.95
CA HIS A 272 -112.47 -117.92 -58.26
C HIS A 272 -112.40 -117.59 -59.76
N LEU A 273 -111.89 -118.51 -60.59
CA LEU A 273 -111.98 -118.40 -62.05
C LEU A 273 -113.42 -118.43 -62.56
N SER A 274 -114.35 -119.07 -61.84
CA SER A 274 -115.79 -119.02 -62.15
C SER A 274 -116.37 -117.61 -62.02
N ASN A 275 -115.76 -116.75 -61.17
CA ASN A 275 -116.34 -115.47 -60.76
C ASN A 275 -115.74 -114.25 -61.49
N ARG A 276 -114.54 -114.33 -62.06
CA ARG A 276 -113.81 -113.13 -62.54
C ARG A 276 -114.32 -112.55 -63.86
N ASN A 277 -115.17 -113.25 -64.61
CA ASN A 277 -115.62 -112.86 -65.95
C ASN A 277 -116.67 -111.72 -65.98
N LEU A 278 -116.61 -110.75 -65.06
CA LEU A 278 -117.77 -109.94 -64.65
C LEU A 278 -117.59 -108.40 -64.49
N ILE A 279 -116.37 -107.79 -64.54
CA ILE A 279 -116.14 -106.45 -63.89
C ILE A 279 -115.47 -105.26 -64.66
N ARG A 280 -114.55 -105.40 -65.64
CA ARG A 280 -113.44 -104.42 -65.92
C ARG A 280 -113.69 -103.20 -66.88
N ALA A 281 -113.56 -101.89 -66.45
CA ALA A 281 -113.45 -100.64 -67.32
C ALA A 281 -113.14 -99.19 -66.67
N ILE A 282 -111.90 -98.55 -66.58
CA ILE A 282 -111.61 -97.17 -65.91
C ILE A 282 -110.47 -96.06 -66.36
N GLU A 283 -109.51 -95.45 -65.54
CA GLU A 283 -109.02 -93.96 -65.49
C GLU A 283 -107.52 -93.41 -65.85
N MET A 284 -107.14 -92.08 -65.61
CA MET A 284 -105.78 -91.35 -65.82
C MET A 284 -105.56 -89.83 -65.27
N GLN A 285 -104.30 -89.19 -65.14
CA GLN A 285 -103.99 -87.68 -64.90
C GLN A 285 -102.49 -87.05 -65.04
N LYS A 286 -102.08 -85.81 -64.50
CA LYS A 286 -100.96 -84.83 -64.96
C LYS A 286 -100.22 -83.74 -63.98
N GLU A 287 -99.26 -82.84 -64.45
CA GLU A 287 -98.73 -81.41 -64.02
C GLU A 287 -97.28 -80.99 -63.40
N GLY A 288 -96.72 -79.71 -63.54
CA GLY A 288 -95.49 -79.05 -62.84
C GLY A 288 -94.64 -77.81 -63.48
N ALA A 289 -93.84 -76.91 -62.75
CA ALA A 289 -93.01 -75.68 -63.28
C ALA A 289 -91.93 -74.81 -62.41
N GLU A 290 -90.99 -73.99 -63.05
CA GLU A 290 -90.26 -72.61 -62.83
C GLU A 290 -89.10 -72.08 -61.81
N GLU A 291 -88.12 -71.16 -62.21
CA GLU A 291 -87.15 -70.20 -61.43
C GLU A 291 -86.12 -69.25 -62.25
N GLU A 292 -85.53 -68.08 -61.77
CA GLU A 292 -84.26 -67.32 -62.23
C GLU A 292 -83.74 -66.01 -61.45
N CYS A 293 -82.43 -65.60 -61.57
CA CYS A 293 -81.81 -64.21 -61.76
C CYS A 293 -81.04 -63.37 -60.65
N ARG A 294 -79.70 -63.06 -60.77
CA ARG A 294 -78.82 -62.22 -59.85
C ARG A 294 -77.53 -61.50 -60.51
N LYS A 295 -76.91 -60.33 -60.06
CA LYS A 295 -75.81 -59.48 -60.77
C LYS A 295 -74.59 -58.73 -59.99
N LEU A 296 -74.09 -57.45 -60.26
CA LEU A 296 -72.61 -56.95 -60.31
C LEU A 296 -72.12 -55.48 -59.75
N PHE A 297 -70.78 -55.10 -59.60
CA PHE A 297 -70.17 -53.75 -59.13
C PHE A 297 -68.63 -53.34 -59.50
N SER A 298 -68.01 -52.12 -59.22
CA SER A 298 -66.54 -51.69 -59.54
C SER A 298 -65.60 -50.66 -58.67
N ASP A 299 -65.07 -49.46 -59.13
CA ASP A 299 -63.59 -49.01 -59.27
C ASP A 299 -62.73 -47.93 -58.46
N ALA A 300 -63.21 -46.93 -57.68
CA ALA A 300 -62.63 -45.55 -57.63
C ALA A 300 -61.22 -45.12 -57.04
N LYS A 301 -60.34 -45.97 -56.46
CA LYS A 301 -59.42 -45.52 -55.35
C LYS A 301 -57.97 -44.99 -55.63
N ARG A 302 -57.51 -44.77 -56.87
CA ARG A 302 -56.05 -44.79 -57.21
C ARG A 302 -55.27 -43.44 -57.36
N LYS A 303 -55.87 -42.26 -57.15
CA LYS A 303 -55.33 -40.98 -57.70
C LYS A 303 -54.47 -40.04 -56.81
N MET A 304 -54.40 -40.21 -55.48
CA MET A 304 -53.91 -39.15 -54.56
C MET A 304 -52.37 -39.01 -54.36
N MET A 305 -51.55 -39.99 -54.75
CA MET A 305 -50.22 -40.15 -54.13
C MET A 305 -49.06 -39.29 -54.70
N LYS A 306 -49.29 -38.45 -55.72
CA LYS A 306 -48.21 -37.87 -56.56
C LYS A 306 -47.75 -36.44 -56.20
N MET A 307 -48.38 -35.77 -55.23
CA MET A 307 -48.27 -34.30 -55.01
C MET A 307 -47.30 -33.85 -53.87
N ARG A 308 -46.36 -34.69 -53.41
CA ARG A 308 -45.62 -34.44 -52.14
C ARG A 308 -44.08 -34.36 -52.23
N LYS A 309 -43.46 -34.39 -53.42
CA LYS A 309 -42.00 -34.62 -53.54
C LYS A 309 -41.16 -33.51 -54.20
N GLU A 310 -41.72 -32.34 -54.44
CA GLU A 310 -41.13 -31.30 -55.32
C GLU A 310 -40.91 -29.93 -54.63
N LYS A 311 -40.96 -29.84 -53.28
CA LYS A 311 -40.97 -28.54 -52.57
C LYS A 311 -39.93 -28.31 -51.46
N GLU A 312 -38.91 -29.17 -51.36
CA GLU A 312 -37.86 -29.07 -50.32
C GLU A 312 -36.46 -28.68 -50.86
N ALA A 313 -36.30 -28.52 -52.17
CA ALA A 313 -34.99 -28.38 -52.81
C ALA A 313 -34.45 -26.94 -53.01
N GLU A 314 -35.23 -25.89 -52.71
CA GLU A 314 -34.87 -24.50 -53.07
C GLU A 314 -34.38 -23.62 -51.91
N MET A 315 -34.52 -24.04 -50.65
CA MET A 315 -34.33 -23.16 -49.48
C MET A 315 -32.91 -23.14 -48.86
N PHE A 316 -31.90 -23.70 -49.54
CA PHE A 316 -30.53 -23.82 -49.00
C PHE A 316 -29.47 -23.18 -49.93
N ARG A 317 -29.56 -21.85 -50.12
CA ARG A 317 -28.55 -21.03 -50.82
C ARG A 317 -28.14 -19.78 -50.03
N GLU A 318 -27.63 -20.01 -48.82
CA GLU A 318 -26.43 -19.37 -48.26
C GLU A 318 -26.18 -17.87 -48.57
N LEU A 319 -27.21 -17.04 -48.39
CA LEU A 319 -27.22 -15.59 -48.62
C LEU A 319 -26.43 -14.77 -47.56
N GLN A 320 -25.26 -15.25 -47.12
CA GLN A 320 -24.56 -14.68 -45.94
C GLN A 320 -23.05 -14.42 -46.05
N THR A 321 -22.41 -14.69 -47.20
CA THR A 321 -20.97 -14.39 -47.41
C THR A 321 -20.69 -13.07 -48.14
N HIS A 322 -21.63 -12.11 -48.13
CA HIS A 322 -21.44 -10.75 -48.70
C HIS A 322 -21.27 -9.67 -47.61
N LYS A 323 -20.70 -10.02 -46.45
CA LYS A 323 -20.43 -9.07 -45.33
C LYS A 323 -19.16 -8.22 -45.56
N GLU A 324 -19.04 -7.64 -46.75
CA GLU A 324 -17.95 -6.74 -47.17
C GLU A 324 -18.09 -5.33 -46.56
N LYS A 325 -18.23 -5.23 -45.22
CA LYS A 325 -18.39 -3.96 -44.50
C LYS A 325 -17.49 -3.85 -43.28
N MET A 326 -16.20 -4.13 -43.52
CA MET A 326 -15.05 -3.60 -42.76
C MET A 326 -14.19 -2.71 -43.68
N VAL A 327 -14.86 -1.97 -44.56
CA VAL A 327 -14.28 -0.83 -45.27
C VAL A 327 -13.99 0.26 -44.24
N GLU A 328 -12.71 0.65 -44.17
CA GLU A 328 -12.19 1.92 -43.65
C GLU A 328 -12.50 2.33 -42.20
N ARG A 329 -11.43 2.40 -41.38
CA ARG A 329 -11.09 3.62 -40.60
C ARG A 329 -9.67 3.57 -40.04
N LEU A 330 -8.69 3.83 -40.90
CA LEU A 330 -7.38 4.36 -40.52
C LEU A 330 -6.91 5.36 -41.59
N ALA A 331 -7.76 6.35 -41.82
CA ALA A 331 -7.45 7.48 -42.70
C ALA A 331 -6.65 8.55 -41.94
N ALA A 332 -5.62 9.08 -42.59
CA ALA A 332 -4.73 10.15 -42.11
C ALA A 332 -3.79 9.73 -40.93
N GLN A 333 -2.62 10.34 -40.71
CA GLN A 333 -2.15 11.67 -41.10
C GLN A 333 -0.66 11.74 -41.55
N LEU A 334 -0.38 12.65 -42.50
CA LEU A 334 0.70 13.67 -42.57
C LEU A 334 2.15 13.26 -42.19
N GLN A 335 3.13 13.23 -43.11
CA GLN A 335 3.78 14.35 -43.86
C GLN A 335 4.65 15.31 -43.01
N GLU A 336 5.92 15.52 -43.46
CA GLU A 336 6.92 16.64 -43.27
C GLU A 336 8.37 16.06 -43.16
N LYS A 337 9.52 16.72 -43.47
CA LYS A 337 9.95 18.04 -44.03
C LYS A 337 11.41 17.94 -44.58
N ALA A 338 12.05 19.04 -45.05
CA ALA A 338 13.47 19.13 -45.50
C ALA A 338 14.03 20.59 -45.34
N SER A 339 15.19 21.11 -45.81
CA SER A 339 16.27 20.71 -46.76
C SER A 339 17.49 21.69 -46.78
N ASN A 340 18.63 21.31 -47.40
CA ASN A 340 19.51 22.11 -48.33
C ASN A 340 20.73 23.04 -47.95
N ASP A 341 21.62 23.21 -48.98
CA ASP A 341 22.56 24.29 -49.45
C ASP A 341 23.72 24.86 -48.56
N GLU A 342 24.76 25.62 -49.01
CA GLU A 342 25.14 26.40 -50.23
C GLU A 342 26.69 26.58 -50.40
N GLU A 343 27.27 26.96 -51.58
CA GLU A 343 28.71 27.37 -51.76
C GLU A 343 29.09 28.15 -53.09
N LEU A 344 29.55 29.44 -53.09
CA LEU A 344 30.62 30.11 -53.95
C LEU A 344 30.76 31.69 -53.91
N ILE A 345 31.89 32.33 -54.35
CA ILE A 345 32.32 33.77 -54.07
C ILE A 345 33.25 34.45 -55.17
N ALA A 346 33.28 35.83 -55.37
CA ALA A 346 34.49 36.76 -55.60
C ALA A 346 34.35 38.14 -56.40
N ASN A 347 35.21 39.20 -56.14
CA ASN A 347 35.89 40.24 -57.06
C ASN A 347 36.11 41.77 -56.61
N ALA A 348 37.14 42.53 -57.14
CA ALA A 348 37.54 44.00 -56.91
C ALA A 348 38.71 44.54 -57.87
N VAL A 349 39.36 45.77 -57.98
CA VAL A 349 39.22 47.29 -57.79
C VAL A 349 40.47 48.11 -58.42
N THR A 350 40.56 49.47 -58.56
CA THR A 350 41.67 50.26 -59.29
C THR A 350 42.06 51.76 -58.86
N VAL A 351 42.89 52.56 -59.63
CA VAL A 351 43.69 53.85 -59.35
C VAL A 351 43.93 54.74 -60.66
N GLN A 352 44.27 56.06 -60.86
CA GLN A 352 44.93 57.31 -60.25
C GLN A 352 46.42 57.65 -60.72
N GLU A 353 47.05 58.88 -60.86
CA GLU A 353 46.75 60.37 -60.91
C GLU A 353 48.02 61.30 -61.32
N ALA A 354 47.93 62.61 -61.73
CA ALA A 354 49.04 63.58 -62.15
C ALA A 354 48.62 65.10 -62.41
N ARG A 355 49.37 66.22 -62.69
CA ARG A 355 50.75 66.86 -62.49
C ARG A 355 50.80 68.39 -62.99
N LEU A 356 51.86 69.22 -62.75
CA LEU A 356 52.01 70.72 -63.02
C LEU A 356 53.47 71.25 -63.33
N GLU A 357 53.71 72.52 -63.83
CA GLU A 357 54.99 73.36 -63.74
C GLU A 357 55.06 74.71 -64.57
N ARG A 358 55.75 75.81 -64.11
CA ARG A 358 56.64 76.74 -64.92
C ARG A 358 57.27 78.08 -64.39
N GLU A 359 56.87 78.69 -63.26
CA GLU A 359 57.13 80.14 -62.95
C GLU A 359 58.40 80.47 -62.10
N GLN A 360 59.24 81.51 -62.42
CA GLN A 360 60.35 81.94 -61.48
C GLN A 360 61.26 83.21 -61.61
N ARG A 361 61.36 84.01 -62.70
CA ARG A 361 62.67 84.69 -63.03
C ARG A 361 63.04 86.15 -62.61
N GLU A 362 62.17 87.03 -62.12
CA GLU A 362 62.45 88.50 -62.15
C GLU A 362 63.21 89.16 -60.95
N ASN A 363 63.63 88.42 -59.91
CA ASN A 363 63.92 88.97 -58.57
C ASN A 363 65.29 89.67 -58.33
N GLU A 364 65.99 90.16 -59.35
CA GLU A 364 67.45 90.40 -59.27
C GLU A 364 67.90 91.83 -58.86
N ALA A 365 67.28 92.89 -59.39
CA ALA A 365 67.92 94.23 -59.40
C ALA A 365 67.93 94.97 -58.04
N LYS A 366 67.02 94.67 -57.11
CA LYS A 366 66.84 95.41 -55.84
C LYS A 366 67.99 95.24 -54.82
N LYS A 367 69.03 94.47 -55.15
CA LYS A 367 70.01 93.90 -54.20
C LYS A 367 71.17 94.81 -53.78
N LYS A 368 71.49 95.91 -54.49
CA LYS A 368 72.77 96.64 -54.29
C LYS A 368 72.76 97.80 -53.28
N ALA A 369 71.87 98.79 -53.39
CA ALA A 369 71.86 99.94 -52.46
C ALA A 369 71.55 99.55 -50.99
N MET A 370 71.02 98.34 -50.81
CA MET A 370 70.80 97.66 -49.54
C MET A 370 72.10 97.36 -48.75
N LEU A 371 73.27 97.28 -49.42
CA LEU A 371 74.48 96.65 -48.88
C LEU A 371 75.27 97.48 -47.85
N ASP A 372 75.21 98.81 -47.90
CA ASP A 372 76.11 99.68 -47.10
C ASP A 372 75.46 100.19 -45.81
N SER A 373 74.15 100.46 -45.81
CA SER A 373 73.38 100.57 -44.55
C SER A 373 73.50 99.30 -43.71
N ILE A 374 73.65 98.16 -44.40
CA ILE A 374 73.93 96.85 -43.80
C ILE A 374 75.31 96.76 -43.14
N THR A 375 76.35 97.55 -43.46
CA THR A 375 77.69 97.37 -42.84
C THR A 375 77.79 97.94 -41.42
N ALA A 376 77.40 99.19 -41.20
CA ALA A 376 77.34 99.76 -39.85
C ALA A 376 76.34 99.01 -38.96
N HIS A 377 75.22 98.56 -39.55
CA HIS A 377 74.29 97.65 -38.88
C HIS A 377 74.94 96.29 -38.57
N ARG A 378 75.73 95.69 -39.48
CA ARG A 378 76.45 94.41 -39.26
C ARG A 378 77.37 94.46 -38.05
N GLU A 379 78.09 95.55 -37.79
CA GLU A 379 79.04 95.62 -36.65
C GLU A 379 78.33 95.75 -35.30
N ALA A 380 77.34 96.64 -35.21
CA ALA A 380 76.49 96.75 -34.01
C ALA A 380 75.63 95.50 -33.79
N VAL A 381 75.23 94.82 -34.87
CA VAL A 381 74.65 93.48 -34.81
C VAL A 381 75.69 92.49 -34.32
N GLN A 382 76.90 92.40 -34.87
CA GLN A 382 77.94 91.44 -34.49
C GLN A 382 78.23 91.45 -32.99
N GLN A 383 78.40 92.63 -32.36
CA GLN A 383 78.64 92.69 -30.91
C GLN A 383 77.43 92.21 -30.10
N LYS A 384 76.21 92.58 -30.50
CA LYS A 384 74.97 92.04 -29.90
C LYS A 384 74.77 90.56 -30.22
N GLN A 385 75.25 90.08 -31.36
CA GLN A 385 75.23 88.69 -31.80
C GLN A 385 76.20 87.88 -30.93
N GLU A 386 77.38 88.40 -30.62
CA GLU A 386 78.33 87.75 -29.71
C GLU A 386 77.81 87.66 -28.28
N GLN A 387 77.18 88.71 -27.76
CA GLN A 387 76.55 88.68 -26.43
C GLN A 387 75.40 87.67 -26.42
N LYS A 388 74.50 87.72 -27.42
CA LYS A 388 73.46 86.70 -27.61
C LYS A 388 74.03 85.30 -27.75
N ILE A 389 75.07 85.06 -28.52
CA ILE A 389 75.73 83.77 -28.69
C ILE A 389 76.36 83.28 -27.38
N LYS A 390 76.87 84.18 -26.53
CA LYS A 390 77.39 83.83 -25.18
C LYS A 390 76.23 83.43 -24.25
N GLU A 391 75.15 84.19 -24.23
CA GLU A 391 73.92 83.84 -23.51
C GLU A 391 73.26 82.56 -24.03
N GLU A 392 73.16 82.38 -25.35
CA GLU A 392 72.60 81.20 -26.02
C GLU A 392 73.43 79.96 -25.73
N LYS A 393 74.77 80.08 -25.63
CA LYS A 393 75.65 79.00 -25.17
C LYS A 393 75.41 78.66 -23.69
N GLN A 394 75.23 79.65 -22.82
CA GLN A 394 74.88 79.41 -21.41
C GLN A 394 73.51 78.73 -21.29
N LYS A 395 72.47 79.32 -21.91
CA LYS A 395 71.11 78.76 -21.98
C LYS A 395 71.07 77.37 -22.64
N ALA A 396 71.94 77.08 -23.62
CA ALA A 396 72.06 75.75 -24.22
C ALA A 396 72.75 74.74 -23.29
N LEU A 397 73.75 75.16 -22.50
CA LEU A 397 74.38 74.32 -21.47
C LEU A 397 73.40 74.03 -20.32
N GLU A 398 72.65 75.03 -19.86
CA GLU A 398 71.58 74.91 -18.86
C GLU A 398 70.46 74.00 -19.38
N MET A 399 69.97 74.19 -20.61
CA MET A 399 69.01 73.27 -21.23
C MET A 399 69.55 71.85 -21.40
N LEU A 400 70.85 71.67 -21.63
CA LEU A 400 71.50 70.37 -21.74
C LEU A 400 71.66 69.68 -20.38
N GLN A 401 71.91 70.45 -19.31
CA GLN A 401 71.88 69.96 -17.93
C GLN A 401 70.45 69.58 -17.52
N ALA A 402 69.48 70.47 -17.71
CA ALA A 402 68.07 70.22 -17.42
C ALA A 402 67.51 69.02 -18.21
N LYS A 403 67.93 68.80 -19.47
CA LYS A 403 67.62 67.58 -20.23
C LYS A 403 68.22 66.35 -19.58
N LYS A 404 69.52 66.35 -19.26
CA LYS A 404 70.17 65.21 -18.57
C LYS A 404 69.54 64.88 -17.22
N GLU A 405 69.04 65.88 -16.50
CA GLU A 405 68.33 65.70 -15.24
C GLU A 405 66.90 65.16 -15.44
N ALA A 406 66.17 65.68 -16.44
CA ALA A 406 64.89 65.12 -16.84
C ALA A 406 65.03 63.67 -17.32
N ASP A 407 66.07 63.34 -18.10
CA ASP A 407 66.35 61.98 -18.60
C ASP A 407 66.64 61.01 -17.44
N LYS A 408 67.41 61.43 -16.43
CA LYS A 408 67.60 60.66 -15.18
C LYS A 408 66.28 60.41 -14.46
N ILE A 409 65.49 61.46 -14.24
CA ILE A 409 64.18 61.37 -13.56
C ILE A 409 63.22 60.46 -14.35
N ILE A 410 63.26 60.50 -15.68
CA ILE A 410 62.49 59.61 -16.56
C ILE A 410 62.96 58.16 -16.40
N LEU A 411 64.27 57.90 -16.40
CA LEU A 411 64.84 56.56 -16.21
C LEU A 411 64.51 55.98 -14.83
N GLU A 412 64.69 56.74 -13.76
CA GLU A 412 64.32 56.36 -12.39
C GLU A 412 62.81 56.06 -12.30
N LYS A 413 61.97 56.90 -12.91
CA LYS A 413 60.51 56.70 -12.98
C LYS A 413 60.11 55.49 -13.84
N GLN A 414 60.90 55.11 -14.84
CA GLN A 414 60.71 53.87 -15.61
C GLN A 414 61.12 52.64 -14.78
N LEU A 415 62.25 52.69 -14.07
CA LEU A 415 62.71 51.62 -13.19
C LEU A 415 61.73 51.37 -12.03
N LEU A 416 61.27 52.42 -11.36
CA LEU A 416 60.24 52.35 -10.31
C LEU A 416 58.90 51.81 -10.82
N LYS A 417 58.51 52.12 -12.07
CA LYS A 417 57.35 51.49 -12.72
C LYS A 417 57.59 50.00 -12.98
N ALA A 418 58.75 49.62 -13.51
CA ALA A 418 59.08 48.24 -13.80
C ALA A 418 59.19 47.37 -12.53
N GLN A 419 59.67 47.94 -11.42
CA GLN A 419 59.62 47.32 -10.09
C GLN A 419 58.16 47.10 -9.67
N LYS A 420 57.35 48.17 -9.57
CA LYS A 420 55.93 48.04 -9.17
C LYS A 420 55.12 47.06 -10.02
N ILE A 421 55.41 46.96 -11.32
CA ILE A 421 54.79 45.95 -12.20
C ILE A 421 55.21 44.54 -11.75
N LYS A 422 56.52 44.26 -11.59
CA LYS A 422 57.01 42.98 -11.07
C LYS A 422 56.41 42.63 -9.71
N ASP A 423 56.40 43.59 -8.79
CA ASP A 423 55.88 43.41 -7.43
C ASP A 423 54.40 43.01 -7.50
N SER A 424 53.58 43.73 -8.28
CA SER A 424 52.16 43.39 -8.48
C SER A 424 51.92 42.06 -9.21
N CYS A 425 52.85 41.63 -10.09
CA CYS A 425 52.81 40.30 -10.69
C CYS A 425 53.12 39.18 -9.67
N VAL A 426 54.02 39.42 -8.71
CA VAL A 426 54.32 38.48 -7.62
C VAL A 426 53.13 38.40 -6.66
N GLU A 427 52.56 39.54 -6.24
CA GLU A 427 51.34 39.59 -5.41
C GLU A 427 50.17 38.82 -6.06
N LEU A 428 49.97 38.98 -7.38
CA LEU A 428 48.95 38.26 -8.13
C LEU A 428 49.26 36.75 -8.24
N GLN A 429 50.53 36.38 -8.42
CA GLN A 429 50.96 34.98 -8.45
C GLN A 429 50.72 34.31 -7.10
N ASP A 430 51.10 34.95 -5.99
CA ASP A 430 50.90 34.43 -4.64
C ASP A 430 49.41 34.33 -4.28
N PHE A 431 48.58 35.29 -4.71
CA PHE A 431 47.12 35.21 -4.60
C PHE A 431 46.55 34.00 -5.36
N HIS A 432 47.02 33.73 -6.59
CA HIS A 432 46.61 32.55 -7.34
C HIS A 432 47.08 31.24 -6.69
N VAL A 433 48.32 31.18 -6.15
CA VAL A 433 48.83 30.03 -5.41
C VAL A 433 47.99 29.77 -4.15
N HIS A 434 47.63 30.83 -3.41
CA HIS A 434 46.75 30.73 -2.25
C HIS A 434 45.36 30.21 -2.64
N GLN A 435 44.74 30.74 -3.70
CA GLN A 435 43.45 30.27 -4.19
C GLN A 435 43.50 28.80 -4.67
N MET A 436 44.60 28.37 -5.29
CA MET A 436 44.81 26.96 -5.66
C MET A 436 44.94 26.05 -4.44
N ALA A 437 45.63 26.50 -3.38
CA ALA A 437 45.75 25.77 -2.12
C ALA A 437 44.38 25.66 -1.41
N GLU A 438 43.63 26.75 -1.33
CA GLU A 438 42.28 26.80 -0.75
C GLU A 438 41.31 25.86 -1.48
N ARG A 439 41.30 25.87 -2.82
CA ARG A 439 40.48 24.96 -3.64
C ARG A 439 40.85 23.49 -3.39
N ARG A 440 42.15 23.15 -3.36
CA ARG A 440 42.61 21.79 -3.04
C ARG A 440 42.23 21.35 -1.63
N ALA A 441 42.32 22.25 -0.64
CA ALA A 441 41.90 21.95 0.72
C ALA A 441 40.38 21.66 0.81
N LYS A 442 39.56 22.46 0.12
CA LYS A 442 38.11 22.25 0.00
C LYS A 442 37.76 20.92 -0.73
N GLU A 443 38.48 20.59 -1.80
CA GLU A 443 38.31 19.33 -2.52
C GLU A 443 38.68 18.11 -1.64
N GLN A 444 39.79 18.19 -0.90
CA GLN A 444 40.20 17.14 0.05
C GLN A 444 39.23 17.00 1.23
N LEU A 445 38.66 18.12 1.71
CA LEU A 445 37.64 18.11 2.75
C LEU A 445 36.35 17.45 2.26
N GLY A 446 35.82 17.86 1.10
CA GLY A 446 34.64 17.24 0.50
C GLY A 446 34.82 15.74 0.21
N LYS A 447 36.02 15.31 -0.22
CA LYS A 447 36.35 13.89 -0.38
C LYS A 447 36.36 13.12 0.95
N LYS A 448 36.80 13.72 2.04
CA LYS A 448 36.71 13.12 3.39
C LYS A 448 35.27 13.06 3.87
N GLU A 449 34.49 14.13 3.69
CA GLU A 449 33.07 14.17 4.05
C GLU A 449 32.25 13.12 3.28
N GLN A 450 32.58 12.89 2.00
CA GLN A 450 32.01 11.78 1.20
C GLN A 450 32.37 10.41 1.77
N LEU A 451 33.65 10.13 2.05
CA LEU A 451 34.08 8.86 2.64
C LEU A 451 33.49 8.62 4.04
N ASP A 452 33.37 9.67 4.85
CA ASP A 452 32.74 9.63 6.17
C ASP A 452 31.21 9.41 6.06
N PHE A 453 30.56 9.96 5.04
CA PHE A 453 29.15 9.73 4.74
C PHE A 453 28.92 8.28 4.27
N ASP A 454 29.71 7.79 3.32
CA ASP A 454 29.64 6.43 2.81
C ASP A 454 29.91 5.41 3.93
N SER A 455 30.90 5.67 4.80
CA SER A 455 31.18 4.83 5.98
C SER A 455 30.00 4.77 6.95
N LYS A 456 29.32 5.91 7.21
CA LYS A 456 28.09 5.95 8.04
C LYS A 456 26.92 5.23 7.37
N ASN A 457 26.78 5.36 6.06
CA ASN A 457 25.75 4.69 5.27
C ASN A 457 25.94 3.15 5.27
N ILE A 458 27.18 2.67 5.08
CA ILE A 458 27.54 1.25 5.23
C ILE A 458 27.20 0.77 6.65
N GLY A 459 27.47 1.57 7.68
CA GLY A 459 27.10 1.28 9.07
C GLY A 459 25.59 1.13 9.26
N LEU A 460 24.80 2.08 8.76
CA LEU A 460 23.33 2.07 8.83
C LEU A 460 22.74 0.84 8.11
N VAL A 461 23.16 0.57 6.88
CA VAL A 461 22.74 -0.62 6.10
C VAL A 461 23.08 -1.92 6.84
N ALA A 462 24.24 -1.98 7.52
CA ALA A 462 24.61 -3.12 8.35
C ALA A 462 23.85 -3.22 9.69
N GLU A 463 23.19 -2.16 10.15
CA GLU A 463 22.26 -2.20 11.27
C GLU A 463 20.84 -2.59 10.82
N GLU A 464 20.41 -2.13 9.66
CA GLU A 464 19.13 -2.51 9.03
C GLU A 464 19.10 -4.02 8.71
N GLU A 465 20.15 -4.60 8.11
CA GLU A 465 20.21 -6.05 7.89
C GLU A 465 20.24 -6.83 9.21
N LYS A 466 20.87 -6.32 10.29
CA LYS A 466 20.80 -6.96 11.62
C LYS A 466 19.39 -6.91 12.22
N GLN A 467 18.63 -5.84 11.99
CA GLN A 467 17.22 -5.73 12.39
C GLN A 467 16.36 -6.70 11.57
N PHE A 468 16.57 -6.74 10.25
CA PHE A 468 15.89 -7.68 9.35
C PHE A 468 16.15 -9.14 9.72
N GLN A 469 17.40 -9.52 9.98
CA GLN A 469 17.74 -10.89 10.36
C GLN A 469 17.13 -11.31 11.70
N LYS A 470 17.01 -10.41 12.69
CA LYS A 470 16.30 -10.71 13.94
C LYS A 470 14.82 -11.01 13.66
N TYR A 471 14.14 -10.07 13.01
CA TYR A 471 12.74 -10.19 12.61
C TYR A 471 12.48 -11.44 11.76
N ALA A 472 13.36 -11.74 10.80
CA ALA A 472 13.23 -12.92 9.94
C ALA A 472 13.37 -14.22 10.73
N ASN A 473 14.27 -14.28 11.72
CA ASN A 473 14.40 -15.45 12.60
C ASN A 473 13.18 -15.64 13.51
N GLU A 474 12.60 -14.57 14.05
CA GLU A 474 11.36 -14.60 14.84
C GLU A 474 10.15 -15.07 14.01
N VAL A 475 10.04 -14.64 12.75
CA VAL A 475 9.02 -15.13 11.82
C VAL A 475 9.27 -16.58 11.40
N ILE A 476 10.54 -17.01 11.26
CA ILE A 476 10.89 -18.41 10.98
C ILE A 476 10.59 -19.32 12.17
N SER A 477 10.82 -18.90 13.42
CA SER A 477 10.51 -19.70 14.61
C SER A 477 9.00 -19.85 14.80
N THR A 478 8.25 -18.75 14.74
CA THR A 478 6.77 -18.80 14.83
C THR A 478 6.12 -19.55 13.67
N ALA A 479 6.71 -19.53 12.47
CA ALA A 479 6.30 -20.39 11.36
C ALA A 479 6.58 -21.88 11.62
N ALA A 480 7.73 -22.22 12.21
CA ALA A 480 8.08 -23.59 12.60
C ALA A 480 7.18 -24.14 13.72
N GLU A 481 6.93 -23.35 14.76
CA GLU A 481 5.98 -23.66 15.85
C GLU A 481 4.57 -23.92 15.32
N ALA A 482 4.11 -23.07 14.39
CA ALA A 482 2.85 -23.25 13.68
C ALA A 482 2.85 -24.42 12.67
N LYS A 483 3.94 -25.21 12.58
CA LYS A 483 4.14 -26.34 11.66
C LYS A 483 3.93 -25.95 10.18
N ARG A 484 4.33 -24.74 9.78
CA ARG A 484 4.39 -24.31 8.37
C ARG A 484 5.72 -24.78 7.74
N ASN A 485 5.76 -24.98 6.43
CA ASN A 485 7.00 -25.25 5.71
C ASN A 485 7.89 -24.01 5.68
N THR A 486 8.95 -23.97 6.48
CA THR A 486 9.85 -22.80 6.61
C THR A 486 10.89 -22.63 5.49
N LEU A 487 10.95 -23.53 4.49
CA LEU A 487 11.98 -23.45 3.44
C LEU A 487 11.94 -22.14 2.62
N PRO A 488 10.78 -21.61 2.17
CA PRO A 488 10.73 -20.32 1.46
C PRO A 488 11.28 -19.16 2.30
N LEU A 489 10.90 -19.10 3.59
CA LEU A 489 11.39 -18.06 4.51
C LEU A 489 12.91 -18.11 4.69
N ARG A 490 13.50 -19.31 4.78
CA ARG A 490 14.96 -19.47 4.91
C ARG A 490 15.72 -19.06 3.65
N ILE A 491 15.11 -19.22 2.47
CA ILE A 491 15.68 -18.75 1.20
C ILE A 491 15.64 -17.22 1.15
N ALA A 492 14.47 -16.60 1.35
CA ALA A 492 14.32 -15.15 1.34
C ALA A 492 15.16 -14.46 2.45
N ALA A 493 15.25 -15.04 3.65
CA ALA A 493 16.13 -14.53 4.71
C ALA A 493 17.61 -14.49 4.28
N ARG A 494 18.06 -15.42 3.42
CA ARG A 494 19.45 -15.48 2.91
C ARG A 494 19.73 -14.48 1.77
N GLU A 495 18.72 -13.98 1.07
CA GLU A 495 18.85 -13.28 -0.23
C GLU A 495 19.46 -11.86 -0.24
N GLY A 496 19.98 -11.35 0.88
CA GLY A 496 20.71 -10.08 0.94
C GLY A 496 19.92 -8.82 0.54
N ILE A 497 20.56 -7.66 0.71
CA ILE A 497 20.01 -6.36 0.29
C ILE A 497 20.24 -6.21 -1.22
N GLY A 498 19.27 -6.69 -2.00
CA GLY A 498 19.27 -6.63 -3.46
C GLY A 498 18.64 -7.82 -4.19
N GLY A 499 18.12 -8.84 -3.49
CA GLY A 499 17.57 -10.04 -4.13
C GLY A 499 18.66 -10.92 -4.76
N GLY A 500 19.81 -11.03 -4.09
CA GLY A 500 20.98 -11.73 -4.58
C GLY A 500 22.10 -11.81 -3.54
N LEU A 501 23.11 -12.63 -3.81
CA LEU A 501 24.23 -12.90 -2.90
C LEU A 501 25.28 -11.76 -2.88
N GLY A 502 24.86 -10.55 -2.48
CA GLY A 502 25.74 -9.40 -2.24
C GLY A 502 24.95 -8.11 -1.99
N PRO A 503 25.50 -7.15 -1.21
CA PRO A 503 24.85 -5.86 -0.98
C PRO A 503 24.97 -4.95 -2.22
N ILE A 504 23.89 -4.25 -2.55
CA ILE A 504 23.92 -3.19 -3.58
C ILE A 504 24.46 -1.89 -2.96
N PHE A 505 25.48 -1.30 -3.59
CA PHE A 505 25.93 0.07 -3.34
C PHE A 505 25.92 0.85 -4.66
N GLY A 506 25.44 2.10 -4.63
CA GLY A 506 25.40 2.97 -5.81
C GLY A 506 24.42 2.57 -6.93
N GLY A 507 23.44 1.70 -6.65
CA GLY A 507 22.42 1.28 -7.62
C GLY A 507 22.88 0.26 -8.68
N LEU A 508 24.15 -0.17 -8.63
CA LEU A 508 24.71 -1.20 -9.50
C LEU A 508 25.05 -2.46 -8.69
N LYS A 509 24.68 -3.62 -9.24
CA LYS A 509 24.88 -4.94 -8.64
C LYS A 509 26.32 -5.41 -8.88
N PRO A 510 27.13 -5.71 -7.85
CA PRO A 510 28.52 -6.16 -8.01
C PRO A 510 28.61 -7.65 -8.43
N SER A 511 27.88 -8.05 -9.48
CA SER A 511 27.92 -9.38 -10.09
C SER A 511 28.47 -9.30 -11.52
N TYR A 512 29.79 -9.12 -11.63
CA TYR A 512 30.56 -9.30 -12.86
C TYR A 512 29.87 -8.80 -14.15
N LEU A 513 29.63 -7.50 -14.22
CA LEU A 513 29.24 -6.85 -15.49
C LEU A 513 30.40 -6.95 -16.49
N VAL A 514 30.08 -7.21 -17.76
CA VAL A 514 31.01 -6.95 -18.86
C VAL A 514 31.36 -5.45 -18.86
N HIS A 515 32.61 -5.09 -19.18
CA HIS A 515 33.04 -3.68 -19.25
C HIS A 515 32.50 -2.93 -20.48
N ASP A 516 31.74 -3.62 -21.34
CA ASP A 516 31.13 -3.08 -22.56
C ASP A 516 29.78 -2.42 -22.25
N SER A 517 29.32 -1.54 -23.15
CA SER A 517 28.04 -0.84 -23.04
C SER A 517 26.78 -1.73 -23.15
N THR A 518 26.93 -3.06 -23.15
CA THR A 518 25.84 -4.03 -23.23
C THR A 518 25.19 -4.34 -21.89
N GLY A 519 25.89 -4.12 -20.77
CA GLY A 519 25.34 -4.27 -19.41
C GLY A 519 24.93 -5.69 -19.02
N VAL A 520 25.38 -6.72 -19.75
CA VAL A 520 25.03 -8.12 -19.49
C VAL A 520 25.85 -8.70 -18.32
N GLU A 521 25.24 -9.55 -17.49
CA GLU A 521 25.94 -10.29 -16.44
C GLU A 521 26.81 -11.41 -17.02
N LEU A 522 28.07 -11.51 -16.61
CA LEU A 522 28.98 -12.59 -17.05
C LEU A 522 28.52 -13.96 -16.51
N PRO A 523 28.45 -15.01 -17.35
CA PRO A 523 28.13 -16.37 -16.91
C PRO A 523 29.11 -16.88 -15.84
N LYS A 524 28.58 -17.34 -14.71
CA LYS A 524 29.36 -17.74 -13.52
C LYS A 524 29.98 -19.15 -13.66
N TYR A 525 30.85 -19.33 -14.65
CA TYR A 525 31.65 -20.55 -14.80
C TYR A 525 32.91 -20.51 -13.93
N ILE A 526 32.77 -20.85 -12.66
CA ILE A 526 33.90 -21.24 -11.80
C ILE A 526 33.96 -22.77 -11.79
N SER A 527 34.83 -23.33 -12.62
CA SER A 527 35.27 -24.73 -12.59
C SER A 527 36.78 -24.75 -12.38
N GLY A 528 37.37 -25.90 -12.03
CA GLY A 528 38.84 -26.02 -11.94
C GLY A 528 39.52 -25.54 -13.22
N THR A 529 38.98 -25.94 -14.38
CA THR A 529 39.47 -25.52 -15.70
C THR A 529 39.45 -24.02 -15.94
N THR A 530 38.48 -23.26 -15.39
CA THR A 530 38.51 -21.79 -15.49
C THR A 530 39.42 -21.13 -14.46
N GLN A 531 39.80 -21.82 -13.38
CA GLN A 531 40.89 -21.40 -12.51
C GLN A 531 42.25 -21.65 -13.18
N ASP A 532 42.49 -22.83 -13.78
CA ASP A 532 43.70 -23.14 -14.55
C ASP A 532 43.93 -22.09 -15.66
N VAL A 533 42.87 -21.76 -16.41
CA VAL A 533 42.90 -20.71 -17.43
C VAL A 533 43.17 -19.33 -16.83
N LYS A 534 42.61 -19.01 -15.65
CA LYS A 534 42.85 -17.73 -14.97
C LYS A 534 44.30 -17.60 -14.51
N GLU A 535 44.89 -18.64 -13.94
CA GLU A 535 46.31 -18.69 -13.55
C GLU A 535 47.25 -18.63 -14.77
N LEU A 536 46.84 -19.19 -15.91
CA LEU A 536 47.55 -19.03 -17.20
C LEU A 536 47.52 -17.60 -17.78
N TYR A 537 46.74 -16.67 -17.22
CA TYR A 537 46.71 -15.26 -17.63
C TYR A 537 47.10 -14.27 -16.51
N GLU A 538 46.81 -14.56 -15.23
CA GLU A 538 47.22 -13.78 -14.06
C GLU A 538 48.67 -14.10 -13.64
N THR A 539 49.64 -13.61 -14.42
CA THR A 539 51.05 -13.65 -14.01
C THR A 539 51.30 -12.72 -12.83
N ASN A 540 51.48 -13.29 -11.62
CA ASN A 540 51.87 -12.54 -10.42
C ASN A 540 53.22 -11.78 -10.55
N ASP A 541 54.06 -12.16 -11.51
CA ASP A 541 55.28 -11.44 -11.88
C ASP A 541 55.03 -10.43 -13.01
N ILE A 542 55.16 -9.15 -12.68
CA ILE A 542 55.07 -8.00 -13.60
C ILE A 542 56.07 -8.12 -14.77
N GLN A 543 57.23 -8.76 -14.58
CA GLN A 543 58.21 -8.94 -15.66
C GLN A 543 57.77 -9.99 -16.68
N GLN A 544 57.02 -11.01 -16.27
CA GLN A 544 56.41 -11.97 -17.19
C GLN A 544 55.24 -11.31 -17.95
N ALA A 545 54.41 -10.52 -17.27
CA ALA A 545 53.34 -9.73 -17.90
C ALA A 545 53.90 -8.81 -18.99
N LYS A 546 54.96 -8.05 -18.68
CA LYS A 546 55.65 -7.16 -19.64
C LYS A 546 56.16 -7.91 -20.87
N LYS A 547 56.92 -8.99 -20.68
CA LYS A 547 57.45 -9.81 -21.79
C LYS A 547 56.33 -10.36 -22.68
N ARG A 548 55.22 -10.83 -22.10
CA ARG A 548 54.06 -11.35 -22.84
C ARG A 548 53.32 -10.27 -23.62
N LEU A 549 53.33 -9.03 -23.14
CA LEU A 549 52.81 -7.84 -23.82
C LEU A 549 53.83 -7.21 -24.80
N GLY A 550 54.95 -7.87 -25.09
CA GLY A 550 55.97 -7.39 -26.03
C GLY A 550 56.93 -6.32 -25.48
N PHE A 551 56.81 -5.93 -24.21
CA PHE A 551 57.76 -5.04 -23.56
C PHE A 551 59.04 -5.82 -23.21
N SER A 552 59.99 -5.85 -24.13
CA SER A 552 61.33 -6.42 -23.97
C SER A 552 62.40 -5.33 -23.85
N TRP A 553 62.42 -4.68 -22.68
CA TRP A 553 63.43 -3.74 -22.19
C TRP A 553 63.70 -4.03 -20.70
#